data_AF-A0A833R3H8-F1
#
_entry.id   AF-A0A833R3H8-F1
#
_cell.length_a   1.000
_cell.length_b   1.000
_cell.length_c   1.000
_cell.angle_alpha   90.00
_cell.angle_beta   90.00
_cell.angle_gamma   90.00
#
_symmetry.space_group_name_H-M   'P 1'
#
loop_
_entity.id
_entity.type
_entity.pdbx_description
1 polymer ?
#
loop_
_entity_poly.entity_id
_entity_poly.type
_entity_poly.pdbx_seq_one_letter_code
_entity_poly.pdbx_strand_id
1 'polypeptide(L)'
;MVHLMASMSTSPLIPSMSEILATSNAQGLRIHLSTFGPFFRVRAHRSGDAAAELGRAEGVIRPWIGGKVLHLESMRMSRATLELDRSIFGLGLFLGAVVIRHGFDQGCVRAELLAINDTPLYHSKLVRFYKRMGFRVVHEVDGSSMEDLAHMLVWGGKGTKMEAQIENLLVKWGKKFKPQD
;
A
#
# COMPACT_ATOMS: atom_id res chain seq x y z
N MET A 1 27.27 -21.11 30.88
CA MET A 1 27.42 -19.63 30.93
C MET A 1 28.07 -19.22 29.61
N VAL A 2 27.49 -18.45 28.70
CA VAL A 2 26.33 -17.55 28.70
C VAL A 2 25.79 -17.49 27.25
N HIS A 3 24.47 -17.30 27.15
CA HIS A 3 23.63 -17.02 25.99
C HIS A 3 24.22 -16.16 24.85
N LEU A 4 23.81 -16.47 23.62
CA LEU A 4 23.33 -15.44 22.68
C LEU A 4 22.34 -16.04 21.66
N MET A 5 21.08 -16.24 22.06
CA MET A 5 19.99 -16.29 21.09
C MET A 5 19.57 -14.85 20.81
N ALA A 6 19.73 -14.41 19.57
CA ALA A 6 19.23 -13.14 19.11
C ALA A 6 17.71 -13.09 19.34
N SER A 7 17.28 -12.13 20.16
CA SER A 7 15.87 -11.79 20.33
C SER A 7 15.32 -11.33 18.98
N MET A 8 14.50 -12.15 18.34
CA MET A 8 13.59 -11.67 17.30
C MET A 8 12.51 -10.85 18.01
N SER A 9 12.72 -9.54 18.11
CA SER A 9 11.67 -8.63 18.56
C SER A 9 10.63 -8.48 17.44
N THR A 10 9.81 -9.52 17.24
CA THR A 10 8.59 -9.40 16.44
C THR A 10 7.62 -8.59 17.28
N SER A 11 7.50 -7.28 17.02
CA SER A 11 6.44 -6.47 17.64
C SER A 11 5.10 -7.21 17.44
N PRO A 12 4.42 -7.65 18.52
CA PRO A 12 3.27 -8.58 18.42
C PRO A 12 2.07 -8.00 17.68
N LEU A 13 2.13 -6.73 17.26
CA LEU A 13 1.08 -5.99 16.56
C LEU A 13 1.29 -5.89 15.04
N ILE A 14 2.51 -6.08 14.53
CA ILE A 14 2.80 -5.94 13.10
C ILE A 14 2.59 -7.30 12.41
N PRO A 15 1.70 -7.43 11.43
CA PRO A 15 1.51 -8.69 10.71
C PRO A 15 2.69 -8.96 9.77
N SER A 16 3.15 -10.21 9.69
CA SER A 16 4.17 -10.66 8.75
C SER A 16 3.62 -10.77 7.31
N MET A 17 4.52 -10.87 6.32
CA MET A 17 4.08 -11.10 4.94
C MET A 17 3.28 -12.42 4.81
N SER A 18 3.70 -13.49 5.49
CA SER A 18 2.99 -14.77 5.43
C SER A 18 1.60 -14.69 6.05
N GLU A 19 1.42 -13.98 7.16
CA GLU A 19 0.10 -13.75 7.79
C GLU A 19 -0.84 -12.98 6.85
N ILE A 20 -0.34 -11.93 6.19
CA ILE A 20 -1.11 -11.15 5.21
C ILE A 20 -1.53 -12.04 4.02
N LEU A 21 -0.60 -12.81 3.45
CA LEU A 21 -0.87 -13.69 2.32
C LEU A 21 -1.82 -14.84 2.70
N ALA A 22 -1.66 -15.45 3.88
CA ALA A 22 -2.54 -16.50 4.38
C ALA A 22 -3.96 -15.99 4.57
N THR A 23 -4.12 -14.83 5.21
CA THR A 23 -5.42 -14.16 5.36
C THR A 23 -6.03 -13.83 4.00
N SER A 24 -5.23 -13.31 3.05
CA SER A 24 -5.70 -13.01 1.70
C SER A 24 -6.26 -14.26 1.02
N ASN A 25 -5.53 -15.38 1.09
CA ASN A 25 -5.92 -16.64 0.49
C ASN A 25 -7.17 -17.23 1.15
N ALA A 26 -7.29 -17.18 2.47
CA ALA A 26 -8.52 -17.55 3.19
C ALA A 26 -9.72 -16.69 2.79
N GLN A 27 -9.48 -15.47 2.28
CA GLN A 27 -10.50 -14.59 1.72
C GLN A 27 -10.67 -14.77 0.20
N GLY A 28 -10.15 -15.85 -0.38
CA GLY A 28 -10.29 -16.16 -1.80
C GLY A 28 -9.43 -15.28 -2.71
N LEU A 29 -8.43 -14.58 -2.18
CA LEU A 29 -7.52 -13.73 -2.94
C LEU A 29 -6.12 -14.34 -2.98
N ARG A 30 -5.63 -14.63 -4.18
CA ARG A 30 -4.22 -15.00 -4.38
C ARG A 30 -3.44 -13.75 -4.75
N ILE A 31 -2.52 -13.33 -3.88
CA ILE A 31 -1.72 -12.11 -4.08
C ILE A 31 -0.27 -12.49 -4.36
N HIS A 32 0.32 -11.87 -5.37
CA HIS A 32 1.70 -12.06 -5.76
C HIS A 32 2.43 -10.71 -5.78
N LEU A 33 3.56 -10.63 -5.07
CA LEU A 33 4.54 -9.54 -5.17
C LEU A 33 5.67 -9.92 -6.13
N SER A 34 5.97 -9.07 -7.09
CA SER A 34 7.12 -9.19 -8.00
C SER A 34 7.96 -7.91 -7.93
N THR A 35 9.28 -8.05 -8.00
CA THR A 35 10.22 -6.93 -7.86
C THR A 35 11.21 -6.92 -9.03
N PHE A 36 11.60 -5.73 -9.47
CA PHE A 36 12.68 -5.51 -10.42
C PHE A 36 13.53 -4.33 -9.93
N GLY A 37 14.64 -4.63 -9.25
CA GLY A 37 15.40 -3.61 -8.52
C GLY A 37 14.52 -2.90 -7.47
N PRO A 38 14.50 -1.57 -7.42
CA PRO A 38 13.68 -0.83 -6.45
C PRO A 38 12.19 -0.81 -6.81
N PHE A 39 11.82 -1.22 -8.03
CA PHE A 39 10.45 -1.24 -8.50
C PHE A 39 9.75 -2.51 -8.03
N PHE A 40 8.47 -2.38 -7.68
CA PHE A 40 7.65 -3.52 -7.31
C PHE A 40 6.27 -3.43 -7.97
N ARG A 41 5.67 -4.61 -8.10
CA ARG A 41 4.29 -4.80 -8.54
C ARG A 41 3.65 -5.88 -7.70
N VAL A 42 2.48 -5.58 -7.15
CA VAL A 42 1.61 -6.52 -6.46
C VAL A 42 0.37 -6.76 -7.32
N ARG A 43 0.02 -8.02 -7.56
CA ARG A 43 -1.21 -8.41 -8.27
C ARG A 43 -2.06 -9.28 -7.38
N ALA A 44 -3.37 -9.09 -7.44
CA ALA A 44 -4.38 -9.93 -6.80
C ALA A 44 -5.21 -10.64 -7.87
N HIS A 45 -5.36 -11.94 -7.73
CA HIS A 45 -6.18 -12.80 -8.58
C HIS A 45 -7.23 -13.51 -7.73
N ARG A 46 -8.32 -13.95 -8.36
CA ARG A 46 -9.30 -14.83 -7.71
C ARG A 46 -8.63 -16.18 -7.41
N SER A 47 -8.81 -16.69 -6.20
CA SER A 47 -8.29 -18.02 -5.86
C SER A 47 -8.99 -19.08 -6.72
N GLY A 48 -8.21 -19.96 -7.33
CA GLY A 48 -8.71 -20.97 -8.27
C GLY A 48 -8.80 -20.50 -9.72
N ASP A 49 -8.69 -19.20 -10.00
CA ASP A 49 -8.72 -18.64 -11.35
C ASP A 49 -7.60 -17.59 -11.52
N ALA A 50 -6.47 -18.04 -12.08
CA ALA A 50 -5.32 -17.18 -12.30
C ALA A 50 -5.52 -16.17 -13.44
N ALA A 51 -6.47 -16.40 -14.36
CA ALA A 51 -6.72 -15.51 -15.49
C ALA A 51 -7.46 -14.24 -15.05
N ALA A 52 -8.29 -14.33 -14.01
CA ALA A 52 -9.03 -13.19 -13.47
C ALA A 52 -8.16 -12.33 -12.53
N GLU A 53 -7.34 -11.43 -13.09
CA GLU A 53 -6.70 -10.34 -12.33
C GLU A 53 -7.79 -9.42 -11.76
N LEU A 54 -7.90 -9.34 -10.44
CA LEU A 54 -8.87 -8.50 -9.73
C LEU A 54 -8.31 -7.09 -9.56
N GLY A 55 -7.03 -6.97 -9.26
CA GLY A 55 -6.39 -5.66 -9.14
C GLY A 55 -4.89 -5.74 -8.99
N ARG A 56 -4.25 -4.59 -9.09
CA ARG A 56 -2.81 -4.45 -8.95
C ARG A 56 -2.42 -3.15 -8.27
N ALA A 57 -1.25 -3.15 -7.67
CA ALA A 57 -0.59 -1.97 -7.14
C ALA A 57 0.89 -1.97 -7.56
N GLU A 58 1.42 -0.80 -7.85
CA GLU A 58 2.78 -0.59 -8.33
C GLU A 58 3.44 0.56 -7.56
N GLY A 59 4.76 0.51 -7.46
CA GLY A 59 5.52 1.58 -6.89
C GLY A 59 7.01 1.33 -6.93
N VAL A 60 7.74 2.21 -6.26
CA VAL A 60 9.19 2.20 -6.22
C VAL A 60 9.70 2.56 -4.84
N ILE A 61 10.78 1.92 -4.42
CA ILE A 61 11.50 2.28 -3.20
C ILE A 61 12.56 3.31 -3.58
N ARG A 62 12.44 4.52 -3.04
CA ARG A 62 13.39 5.60 -3.33
C ARG A 62 14.34 5.85 -2.16
N PRO A 63 15.65 5.99 -2.42
CA PRO A 63 16.54 6.59 -1.42
C PRO A 63 16.15 8.06 -1.24
N TRP A 64 16.06 8.50 0.01
CA TRP A 64 15.77 9.89 0.37
C TRP A 64 16.62 10.34 1.57
N ILE A 65 16.69 11.65 1.79
CA ILE A 65 17.30 12.22 2.99
C ILE A 65 16.48 11.74 4.20
N GLY A 66 17.12 11.02 5.13
CA GLY A 66 16.44 10.43 6.29
C GLY A 66 15.92 9.00 6.10
N GLY A 67 16.29 8.33 5.00
CA GLY A 67 16.04 6.89 4.82
C GLY A 67 15.28 6.56 3.53
N LYS A 68 14.87 5.30 3.39
CA LYS A 68 14.11 4.85 2.21
C LYS A 68 12.64 5.26 2.34
N VAL A 69 12.06 5.69 1.22
CA VAL A 69 10.64 6.03 1.11
C VAL A 69 9.97 5.05 0.16
N LEU A 70 8.83 4.51 0.59
CA LEU A 70 7.95 3.71 -0.26
C LEU A 70 7.06 4.65 -1.08
N HIS A 71 7.37 4.81 -2.36
CA HIS A 71 6.60 5.65 -3.26
C HIS A 71 5.55 4.81 -4.00
N LEU A 72 4.28 5.12 -3.78
CA LEU A 72 3.15 4.39 -4.35
C LEU A 72 2.68 5.08 -5.63
N GLU A 73 2.88 4.45 -6.78
CA GLU A 73 2.59 5.06 -8.08
C GLU A 73 1.17 4.83 -8.53
N SER A 74 0.71 3.57 -8.49
CA SER A 74 -0.62 3.24 -9.01
C SER A 74 -1.29 2.12 -8.22
N MET A 75 -2.61 2.20 -8.12
CA MET A 75 -3.46 1.10 -7.68
C MET A 75 -4.68 1.06 -8.60
N ARG A 76 -4.92 -0.09 -9.24
CA ARG A 76 -5.97 -0.26 -10.24
C ARG A 76 -6.74 -1.54 -9.98
N MET A 77 -8.07 -1.43 -10.00
CA MET A 77 -8.98 -2.57 -9.89
C MET A 77 -9.57 -2.86 -11.26
N SER A 78 -9.72 -4.13 -11.60
CA SER A 78 -10.35 -4.56 -12.85
C SER A 78 -11.87 -4.64 -12.69
N ARG A 79 -12.59 -4.78 -13.81
CA ARG A 79 -14.04 -5.02 -13.81
C ARG A 79 -14.41 -6.31 -13.09
N ALA A 80 -13.55 -7.34 -13.11
CA ALA A 80 -13.78 -8.60 -12.41
C ALA A 80 -13.87 -8.44 -10.88
N THR A 81 -13.38 -7.32 -10.32
CA THR A 81 -13.61 -6.99 -8.90
C THR A 81 -15.08 -6.80 -8.58
N LEU A 82 -15.90 -6.32 -9.53
CA LEU A 82 -17.33 -6.08 -9.32
C LEU A 82 -18.13 -7.37 -9.14
N GLU A 83 -17.59 -8.50 -9.58
CA GLU A 83 -18.19 -9.82 -9.43
C GLU A 83 -17.87 -10.46 -8.08
N LEU A 84 -17.00 -9.84 -7.27
CA LEU A 84 -16.76 -10.31 -5.92
C LEU A 84 -17.91 -9.86 -5.03
N ASP A 85 -18.36 -10.74 -4.14
CA ASP A 85 -19.25 -10.38 -3.02
C ASP A 85 -18.49 -9.59 -1.92
N ARG A 86 -17.52 -8.76 -2.34
CA ARG A 86 -16.62 -8.01 -1.48
C ARG A 86 -16.53 -6.58 -1.97
N SER A 87 -16.41 -5.66 -1.02
CA SER A 87 -16.16 -4.27 -1.35
C SER A 87 -14.79 -4.09 -2.04
N ILE A 88 -14.76 -3.23 -3.07
CA ILE A 88 -13.54 -2.73 -3.71
C ILE A 88 -12.55 -2.18 -2.66
N PHE A 89 -13.08 -1.52 -1.62
CA PHE A 89 -12.31 -1.02 -0.49
C PHE A 89 -11.58 -2.13 0.27
N GLY A 90 -12.22 -3.30 0.42
CA GLY A 90 -11.61 -4.48 1.02
C GLY A 90 -10.43 -4.97 0.19
N LEU A 91 -10.59 -5.10 -1.12
CA LEU A 91 -9.49 -5.50 -2.02
C LEU A 91 -8.32 -4.51 -1.98
N GLY A 92 -8.61 -3.21 -1.97
CA GLY A 92 -7.60 -2.16 -1.82
C GLY A 92 -6.79 -2.28 -0.53
N LEU A 93 -7.41 -2.68 0.58
CA LEU A 93 -6.71 -2.96 1.84
C LEU A 93 -5.77 -4.17 1.74
N PHE A 94 -6.19 -5.25 1.07
CA PHE A 94 -5.34 -6.44 0.88
C PHE A 94 -4.11 -6.15 0.01
N LEU A 95 -4.29 -5.47 -1.13
CA LEU A 95 -3.17 -5.03 -1.97
C LEU A 95 -2.28 -4.05 -1.20
N GLY A 96 -2.87 -3.07 -0.52
CA GLY A 96 -2.16 -2.10 0.30
C GLY A 96 -1.33 -2.76 1.40
N ALA A 97 -1.86 -3.78 2.09
CA ALA A 97 -1.15 -4.49 3.15
C ALA A 97 0.13 -5.17 2.64
N VAL A 98 0.07 -5.84 1.49
CA VAL A 98 1.26 -6.46 0.88
C VAL A 98 2.28 -5.40 0.46
N VAL A 99 1.83 -4.30 -0.15
CA VAL A 99 2.73 -3.21 -0.57
C VAL A 99 3.41 -2.54 0.64
N ILE A 100 2.64 -2.18 1.67
CA ILE A 100 3.20 -1.54 2.88
C ILE A 100 4.12 -2.50 3.63
N ARG A 101 3.76 -3.79 3.73
CA ARG A 101 4.63 -4.79 4.36
C ARG A 101 5.93 -4.96 3.59
N HIS A 102 5.88 -4.99 2.26
CA HIS A 102 7.09 -5.01 1.43
C HIS A 102 7.99 -3.80 1.71
N GLY A 103 7.42 -2.59 1.80
CA GLY A 103 8.19 -1.40 2.19
C GLY A 103 8.82 -1.52 3.57
N PHE A 104 8.08 -2.03 4.56
CA PHE A 104 8.59 -2.28 5.91
C PHE A 104 9.79 -3.25 5.89
N ASP A 105 9.65 -4.38 5.19
CA ASP A 105 10.71 -5.39 5.06
C ASP A 105 11.97 -4.85 4.36
N GLN A 106 11.82 -3.80 3.54
CA GLN A 106 12.92 -3.12 2.85
C GLN A 106 13.53 -1.97 3.67
N GLY A 107 13.01 -1.70 4.87
CA GLY A 107 13.46 -0.64 5.77
C GLY A 107 12.89 0.74 5.45
N CYS A 108 11.79 0.83 4.72
CA CYS A 108 11.09 2.10 4.53
C CYS A 108 10.35 2.49 5.82
N VAL A 109 10.51 3.75 6.22
CA VAL A 109 9.81 4.31 7.40
C VAL A 109 8.50 4.97 6.98
N ARG A 110 8.50 5.60 5.80
CA ARG A 110 7.36 6.37 5.28
C ARG A 110 6.89 5.81 3.94
N ALA A 111 5.57 5.82 3.75
CA ALA A 111 4.92 5.65 2.46
C ALA A 111 4.30 6.97 1.99
N GLU A 112 4.37 7.24 0.69
CA GLU A 112 3.77 8.42 0.08
C GLU A 112 3.01 8.07 -1.20
N LEU A 113 1.98 8.85 -1.51
CA LEU A 113 1.15 8.74 -2.71
C LEU A 113 0.63 10.12 -3.13
N LEU A 114 0.23 10.25 -4.39
CA LEU A 114 -0.59 11.36 -4.86
C LEU A 114 -2.00 10.86 -5.18
N ALA A 115 -3.01 11.42 -4.51
CA ALA A 115 -4.40 11.25 -4.91
C ALA A 115 -4.68 12.22 -6.07
N ILE A 116 -4.42 11.79 -7.31
CA ILE A 116 -4.60 12.60 -8.52
C ILE A 116 -6.03 13.14 -8.62
N ASN A 117 -6.16 14.39 -9.04
CA ASN A 117 -7.43 15.07 -9.21
C ASN A 117 -7.89 15.04 -10.68
N ASP A 118 -8.31 13.87 -11.15
CA ASP A 118 -8.89 13.72 -12.49
C ASP A 118 -10.29 14.36 -12.56
N THR A 119 -11.13 14.09 -11.55
CA THR A 119 -12.40 14.79 -11.35
C THR A 119 -12.64 15.05 -9.86
N PRO A 120 -13.34 16.13 -9.48
CA PRO A 120 -13.57 16.46 -8.06
C PRO A 120 -14.24 15.33 -7.26
N LEU A 121 -15.19 14.61 -7.87
CA LEU A 121 -15.90 13.52 -7.22
C LEU A 121 -15.00 12.29 -6.98
N TYR A 122 -14.21 11.89 -7.98
CA TYR A 122 -13.29 10.75 -7.80
C TYR A 122 -12.15 11.09 -6.85
N HIS A 123 -11.60 12.30 -6.99
CA HIS A 123 -10.56 12.82 -6.12
C HIS A 123 -10.95 12.80 -4.64
N SER A 124 -12.13 13.37 -4.30
CA SER A 124 -12.61 13.37 -2.91
C SER A 124 -12.84 11.97 -2.34
N LYS A 125 -13.26 11.00 -3.17
CA LYS A 125 -13.37 9.58 -2.78
C LYS A 125 -12.01 8.96 -2.49
N LEU A 126 -10.99 9.22 -3.33
CA LEU A 126 -9.62 8.73 -3.13
C LEU A 126 -9.01 9.31 -1.86
N VAL A 127 -9.11 10.62 -1.64
CA VAL A 127 -8.60 11.26 -0.41
C VAL A 127 -9.27 10.67 0.83
N ARG A 128 -10.60 10.47 0.81
CA ARG A 128 -11.31 9.84 1.92
C ARG A 128 -10.90 8.39 2.14
N PHE A 129 -10.68 7.63 1.07
CA PHE A 129 -10.20 6.26 1.14
C PHE A 129 -8.83 6.21 1.83
N TYR A 130 -7.84 6.96 1.35
CA TYR A 130 -6.50 6.94 1.91
C TYR A 130 -6.44 7.50 3.34
N LYS A 131 -7.26 8.50 3.68
CA LYS A 131 -7.45 8.93 5.09
C LYS A 131 -7.95 7.78 5.97
N ARG A 132 -8.96 7.03 5.51
CA ARG A 132 -9.46 5.86 6.23
C ARG A 132 -8.38 4.79 6.39
N MET A 133 -7.53 4.59 5.39
CA MET A 133 -6.40 3.68 5.43
C MET A 133 -5.34 4.12 6.45
N GLY A 134 -5.19 5.42 6.70
CA GLY A 134 -4.26 5.98 7.70
C GLY A 134 -3.27 6.99 7.15
N PHE A 135 -3.40 7.38 5.88
CA PHE A 135 -2.61 8.45 5.29
C PHE A 135 -3.13 9.82 5.74
N ARG A 136 -2.22 10.77 5.95
CA ARG A 136 -2.54 12.18 6.18
C ARG A 136 -2.29 12.98 4.92
N VAL A 137 -3.03 14.08 4.77
CA VAL A 137 -2.75 15.09 3.74
C VAL A 137 -1.52 15.86 4.15
N VAL A 138 -0.60 16.05 3.22
CA VAL A 138 0.65 16.80 3.42
C VAL A 138 0.61 18.11 2.65
N HIS A 139 0.16 18.05 1.40
CA HIS A 139 0.22 19.18 0.48
C HIS A 139 -0.82 19.04 -0.62
N GLU A 140 -1.43 20.14 -1.03
CA GLU A 140 -2.28 20.18 -2.23
C GLU A 140 -1.43 20.64 -3.41
N VAL A 141 -1.25 19.77 -4.40
CA VAL A 141 -0.47 20.03 -5.62
C VAL A 141 -1.40 20.63 -6.66
N ASP A 142 -1.41 21.96 -6.77
CA ASP A 142 -2.31 22.71 -7.68
C ASP A 142 -1.59 23.39 -8.86
N GLY A 143 -0.26 23.38 -8.87
CA GLY A 143 0.59 23.97 -9.91
C GLY A 143 0.86 25.46 -9.73
N SER A 144 0.52 26.05 -8.58
CA SER A 144 0.70 27.49 -8.31
C SER A 144 2.12 27.85 -7.86
N SER A 145 2.89 26.89 -7.35
CA SER A 145 4.26 27.09 -6.85
C SER A 145 5.30 26.26 -7.61
N MET A 146 6.58 26.62 -7.46
CA MET A 146 7.69 25.80 -7.98
C MET A 146 7.73 24.40 -7.37
N GLU A 147 7.35 24.26 -6.09
CA GLU A 147 7.21 22.96 -5.42
C GLU A 147 6.12 22.11 -6.10
N ASP A 148 5.00 22.73 -6.48
CA ASP A 148 3.94 22.03 -7.20
C ASP A 148 4.38 21.56 -8.58
N LEU A 149 5.14 22.39 -9.30
CA LEU A 149 5.69 22.00 -10.61
C LEU A 149 6.63 20.79 -10.46
N ALA A 150 7.50 20.78 -9.44
CA ALA A 150 8.36 19.64 -9.14
C ALA A 150 7.53 18.39 -8.77
N HIS A 151 6.47 18.55 -7.98
CA HIS A 151 5.55 17.46 -7.67
C HIS A 151 4.81 16.94 -8.90
N MET A 152 4.33 17.82 -9.78
CA MET A 152 3.69 17.43 -11.04
C MET A 152 4.64 16.67 -11.96
N LEU A 153 5.94 16.99 -11.98
CA LEU A 153 6.93 16.21 -12.72
C LEU A 153 7.11 14.79 -12.16
N VAL A 154 7.11 14.65 -10.82
CA VAL A 154 7.26 13.34 -10.16
C VAL A 154 6.01 12.47 -10.31
N TRP A 155 4.83 13.07 -10.17
CA TRP A 155 3.57 12.35 -10.05
C TRP A 155 2.72 12.36 -11.33
N GLY A 156 3.05 13.20 -12.30
CA GLY A 156 2.35 13.32 -13.58
C GLY A 156 1.05 14.11 -13.55
N GLY A 157 0.73 14.81 -12.46
CA GLY A 157 -0.52 15.57 -12.36
C GLY A 157 -0.73 16.36 -11.07
N LYS A 158 -1.87 17.06 -11.01
CA LYS A 158 -2.37 17.77 -9.83
C LYS A 158 -3.11 16.82 -8.90
N GLY A 159 -3.15 17.13 -7.61
CA GLY A 159 -3.88 16.31 -6.63
C GLY A 159 -3.39 16.51 -5.21
N THR A 160 -3.81 15.63 -4.31
CA THR A 160 -3.45 15.74 -2.90
C THR A 160 -2.31 14.79 -2.58
N LYS A 161 -1.16 15.35 -2.19
CA LYS A 161 -0.02 14.56 -1.71
C LYS A 161 -0.32 14.07 -0.30
N MET A 162 -0.17 12.77 -0.10
CA MET A 162 -0.47 12.12 1.16
C MET A 162 0.69 11.25 1.61
N GLU A 163 0.87 11.12 2.92
CA GLU A 163 1.91 10.26 3.51
C GLU A 163 1.42 9.50 4.73
N ALA A 164 2.14 8.45 5.09
CA ALA A 164 1.91 7.69 6.31
C ALA A 164 3.21 7.10 6.85
N GLN A 165 3.27 6.93 8.18
CA GLN A 165 4.28 6.10 8.83
C GLN A 165 3.91 4.62 8.63
N ILE A 166 4.80 3.85 8.03
CA ILE A 166 4.55 2.47 7.60
C ILE A 166 4.17 1.57 8.79
N GLU A 167 4.88 1.70 9.90
CA GLU A 167 4.59 0.92 11.11
C GLU A 167 3.17 1.20 11.63
N ASN A 168 2.76 2.47 11.67
CA ASN A 168 1.41 2.85 12.10
C ASN A 168 0.32 2.23 11.21
N LEU A 169 0.56 2.14 9.90
CA LEU A 169 -0.36 1.46 8.98
C LEU A 169 -0.48 -0.03 9.32
N LEU A 170 0.66 -0.71 9.49
CA LEU A 170 0.68 -2.14 9.78
C LEU A 170 0.05 -2.47 11.13
N VAL A 171 0.29 -1.66 12.17
CA VAL A 171 -0.37 -1.81 13.47
C VAL A 171 -1.88 -1.58 13.34
N LYS A 172 -2.30 -0.53 12.64
CA LYS A 172 -3.71 -0.21 12.42
C LYS A 172 -4.45 -1.35 11.70
N TRP A 173 -3.81 -1.98 10.73
CA TRP A 173 -4.41 -3.07 9.95
C TRP A 173 -4.20 -4.45 10.58
N GLY A 174 -3.32 -4.57 11.57
CA GLY A 174 -2.89 -5.85 12.15
C GLY A 174 -4.03 -6.75 12.61
N LYS A 175 -5.09 -6.17 13.19
CA LYS A 175 -6.30 -6.92 13.61
C LYS A 175 -6.97 -7.70 12.49
N LYS A 176 -6.77 -7.30 11.23
CA LYS A 176 -7.36 -7.97 10.06
C LYS A 176 -6.54 -9.17 9.59
N PHE A 177 -5.24 -9.17 9.86
CA PHE A 177 -4.28 -10.11 9.26
C PHE A 177 -3.65 -11.07 10.26
N LYS A 178 -3.78 -10.80 11.56
CA LYS A 178 -3.37 -11.75 12.59
C LYS A 178 -4.45 -12.81 12.79
N PRO A 179 -4.06 -14.06 13.13
CA PRO A 179 -5.00 -15.05 13.62
C PRO A 179 -5.80 -14.48 14.79
N GLN A 180 -7.09 -14.76 14.82
CA GLN A 180 -7.88 -14.61 16.05
C GLN A 180 -7.73 -15.92 16.80
N ASP A 181 -7.09 -15.87 17.96
CA ASP A 181 -7.10 -16.97 18.93
C ASP A 181 -8.52 -17.20 19.48
#